data_AF-A0A8I3AMR6-F1
#
_entry.id   AF-A0A8I3AMR6-F1
#
_cell.length_a   1.000
_cell.length_b   1.000
_cell.length_c   1.000
_cell.angle_alpha   90.00
_cell.angle_beta   90.00
_cell.angle_gamma   90.00
#
_symmetry.space_group_name_H-M   'P 1'
#
loop_
_entity.id
_entity.type
_entity.pdbx_description
1 polymer ?
#
loop_
_entity_poly.entity_id
_entity_poly.type
_entity_poly.pdbx_seq_one_letter_code
_entity_poly.pdbx_strand_id
1 'polypeptide(L)'
;MRPYPCSAGYAYTILVYTIIALLASTPATLSSPIETPPTVAGQHRRGLAYNAAELVRYFFTGGNTCASCGWAYNWDSRDNGLVEDGLEFVPMLWGPTEDHTRRWRANAEDMITKGSAHILSFNECDIASQCNTSIYGTDEYVRLVQSSACGPRLE
;
A
#
# COMPACT_ATOMS: atom_id res chain seq x y z
N MET A 1 10.57 7.38 9.61
CA MET A 1 10.48 6.06 8.95
C MET A 1 11.63 5.93 7.98
N ARG A 2 12.41 4.84 8.05
CA ARG A 2 13.41 4.56 7.02
C ARG A 2 12.68 4.01 5.80
N PRO A 3 12.85 4.56 4.59
CA PRO A 3 12.24 4.00 3.41
C PRO A 3 12.73 2.55 3.24
N TYR A 4 11.80 1.63 2.99
CA TYR A 4 12.15 0.27 2.59
C TYR A 4 12.86 0.36 1.25
N PRO A 5 14.13 -0.09 1.12
CA PRO A 5 14.78 -0.09 -0.18
C PRO A 5 14.07 -1.10 -1.06
N CYS A 6 13.43 -0.62 -2.13
CA CYS A 6 13.01 -1.45 -3.23
C CYS A 6 14.27 -2.13 -3.78
N SER A 7 14.32 -3.46 -3.70
CA SER A 7 15.49 -4.26 -4.10
C SER A 7 15.87 -3.90 -5.54
N ALA A 8 17.01 -3.23 -5.72
CA ALA A 8 17.66 -3.17 -7.01
C ALA A 8 17.92 -4.62 -7.43
N GLY A 9 17.55 -4.97 -8.67
CA GLY A 9 17.74 -6.33 -9.18
C GLY A 9 19.11 -6.88 -8.80
N TYR A 10 19.12 -8.05 -8.16
CA TYR A 10 20.33 -8.74 -7.72
C TYR A 10 21.26 -8.95 -8.92
N ALA A 11 22.26 -8.09 -9.09
CA ALA A 11 23.43 -8.41 -9.89
C ALA A 11 24.32 -9.34 -9.05
N TYR A 12 24.10 -10.65 -9.16
CA TYR A 12 24.91 -11.68 -8.52
C TYR A 12 26.33 -11.64 -9.08
N THR A 13 27.23 -10.94 -8.37
CA THR A 13 28.67 -11.07 -8.59
C THR A 13 29.18 -12.02 -7.50
N ILE A 14 29.33 -13.30 -7.84
CA ILE A 14 29.73 -14.36 -6.90
C ILE A 14 31.24 -14.25 -6.65
N LEU A 15 31.63 -13.65 -5.51
CA LEU A 15 32.96 -13.83 -4.93
C LEU A 15 32.95 -15.11 -4.10
N VAL A 16 33.54 -16.18 -4.66
CA VAL A 16 33.66 -17.49 -4.01
C VAL A 16 34.76 -17.42 -2.95
N TYR A 17 34.41 -17.31 -1.67
CA TYR A 17 35.32 -17.62 -0.57
C TYR A 17 35.01 -19.02 -0.04
N THR A 18 35.93 -19.96 -0.24
CA THR A 18 35.86 -21.31 0.32
C THR A 18 36.22 -21.27 1.81
N ILE A 19 35.22 -21.41 2.68
CA ILE A 19 35.41 -21.71 4.11
C ILE A 19 35.07 -23.19 4.32
N ILE A 20 36.08 -24.00 4.63
CA ILE A 20 35.89 -25.38 5.08
C ILE A 20 35.52 -25.32 6.55
N ALA A 21 34.25 -25.58 6.88
CA ALA A 21 33.79 -25.74 8.26
C ALA A 21 33.58 -27.24 8.56
N LEU A 22 34.35 -27.76 9.52
CA LEU A 22 34.16 -29.09 10.10
C LEU A 22 32.78 -29.15 10.80
N LEU A 23 31.94 -30.11 10.40
CA LEU A 23 30.65 -30.36 11.03
C LEU A 23 30.83 -31.18 12.32
N ALA A 24 30.67 -30.53 13.47
CA ALA A 24 30.29 -31.21 14.71
C ALA A 24 28.79 -30.97 14.94
N SER A 25 27.98 -32.02 14.75
CA SER A 25 26.53 -31.94 14.90
C SER A 25 26.12 -32.12 16.37
N THR A 26 25.86 -31.02 17.07
CA THR A 26 25.10 -31.03 18.32
C THR A 26 23.65 -30.68 18.03
N PRO A 27 22.65 -31.43 18.54
CA PRO A 27 21.25 -31.08 18.36
C PRO A 27 20.93 -29.81 19.15
N ALA A 28 20.73 -28.69 18.46
CA ALA A 28 20.21 -27.47 19.06
C ALA A 28 18.69 -27.62 19.20
N THR A 29 18.19 -27.70 20.42
CA THR A 29 16.76 -27.57 20.70
C THR A 29 16.35 -26.12 20.46
N LEU A 30 15.73 -25.85 19.31
CA LEU A 30 15.10 -24.56 18.99
C LEU A 30 13.85 -24.39 19.88
N SER A 31 14.03 -23.84 21.07
CA SER A 31 12.93 -23.20 21.78
C SER A 31 12.88 -21.74 21.32
N SER A 32 12.09 -21.49 20.27
CA SER A 32 11.71 -20.12 19.94
C SER A 32 10.87 -19.57 21.09
N PRO A 33 11.20 -18.41 21.68
CA PRO A 33 10.26 -17.74 22.56
C PRO A 33 9.01 -17.42 21.74
N ILE A 34 7.84 -17.79 22.25
CA ILE A 34 6.57 -17.27 21.74
C ILE A 34 6.57 -15.79 22.08
N GLU A 35 7.04 -14.98 21.13
CA GLU A 35 6.86 -13.54 21.21
C GLU A 35 5.35 -13.31 21.13
N THR A 36 4.78 -12.85 22.23
CA THR A 36 3.39 -12.41 22.23
C THR A 36 3.33 -11.27 21.23
N PRO A 37 2.54 -11.36 20.14
CA PRO A 37 2.48 -10.28 19.18
C PRO A 37 2.16 -9.00 19.95
N PRO A 38 2.86 -7.89 19.70
CA PRO A 38 2.56 -6.65 20.39
C PRO A 38 1.07 -6.38 20.20
N THR A 39 0.34 -6.28 21.30
CA THR A 39 -1.03 -5.80 21.28
C THR A 39 -0.96 -4.34 20.86
N VAL A 40 -0.94 -4.08 19.54
CA VAL A 40 -1.00 -2.73 18.99
C VAL A 40 -2.39 -2.21 19.32
N ALA A 41 -2.49 -1.44 20.40
CA ALA A 41 -3.62 -0.56 20.61
C ALA A 41 -3.79 0.30 19.33
N GLY A 42 -4.96 0.26 18.69
CA GLY A 42 -5.28 1.14 17.55
C GLY A 42 -5.15 0.54 16.14
N GLN A 43 -5.32 -0.77 15.93
CA GLN A 43 -5.48 -1.30 14.57
C GLN A 43 -6.86 -0.93 14.00
N HIS A 44 -6.97 0.27 13.43
CA HIS A 44 -8.17 0.71 12.72
C HIS A 44 -8.30 -0.04 11.39
N ARG A 45 -8.81 -1.27 11.44
CA ARG A 45 -9.00 -2.11 10.25
C ARG A 45 -10.23 -1.69 9.44
N ARG A 46 -11.18 -0.98 10.04
CA ARG A 46 -12.38 -0.53 9.34
C ARG A 46 -12.03 0.68 8.47
N GLY A 47 -12.41 0.60 7.20
CA GLY A 47 -12.28 1.69 6.23
C GLY A 47 -13.65 2.25 5.83
N LEU A 48 -13.66 3.47 5.32
CA LEU A 48 -14.84 4.10 4.74
C LEU A 48 -14.69 4.20 3.22
N ALA A 49 -15.52 3.44 2.50
CA ALA A 49 -15.65 3.56 1.06
C ALA A 49 -16.69 4.65 0.74
N TYR A 50 -16.37 5.61 -0.12
CA TYR A 50 -17.30 6.70 -0.43
C TYR A 50 -17.25 7.12 -1.90
N ASN A 51 -18.31 7.78 -2.36
CA ASN A 51 -18.31 8.52 -3.64
C ASN A 51 -18.36 10.03 -3.39
N ALA A 52 -19.10 10.43 -2.35
CA ALA A 52 -19.31 11.82 -1.94
C ALA A 52 -18.65 12.03 -0.57
N ALA A 53 -17.53 12.76 -0.55
CA ALA A 53 -16.70 12.93 0.64
C ALA A 53 -17.48 13.56 1.80
N GLU A 54 -18.41 14.45 1.47
CA GLU A 54 -19.22 15.17 2.44
C GLU A 54 -20.19 14.29 3.23
N LEU A 55 -20.43 13.04 2.80
CA LEU A 55 -21.24 12.07 3.53
C LEU A 55 -20.43 11.34 4.61
N VAL A 56 -19.09 11.38 4.55
CA VAL A 56 -18.22 10.75 5.54
C VAL A 56 -18.42 11.36 6.93
N ARG A 57 -18.73 12.66 7.01
CA ARG A 57 -19.02 13.37 8.26
C ARG A 57 -20.09 12.70 9.14
N TYR A 58 -21.03 11.96 8.56
CA TYR A 58 -22.12 11.34 9.32
C TYR A 58 -21.62 10.20 10.23
N PHE A 59 -20.42 9.69 10.01
CA PHE A 59 -19.75 8.74 10.89
C PHE A 59 -19.05 9.41 12.10
N PHE A 60 -18.97 10.75 12.12
CA PHE A 60 -18.22 11.54 13.12
C PHE A 60 -19.05 12.68 13.77
N THR A 61 -20.34 12.79 13.43
CA THR A 61 -21.23 13.85 13.93
C THR A 61 -22.42 13.27 14.69
N GLY A 62 -23.09 14.12 15.48
CA GLY A 62 -24.32 13.73 16.19
C GLY A 62 -24.12 12.71 17.32
N GLY A 63 -22.94 12.69 17.95
CA GLY A 63 -22.57 11.70 18.97
C GLY A 63 -21.95 10.43 18.40
N ASN A 64 -21.87 10.30 17.07
CA ASN A 64 -21.11 9.24 16.43
C ASN A 64 -19.64 9.62 16.35
N THR A 65 -18.77 8.67 16.60
CA THR A 65 -17.37 8.72 16.23
C THR A 65 -16.98 7.31 15.86
N CYS A 66 -16.64 7.08 14.60
CA CYS A 66 -16.14 5.78 14.19
C CYS A 66 -14.70 5.59 14.71
N ALA A 67 -14.56 5.32 16.01
CA ALA A 67 -13.26 5.13 16.66
C ALA A 67 -12.48 3.91 16.12
N SER A 68 -13.14 3.02 15.37
CA SER A 68 -12.49 1.89 14.69
C SER A 68 -12.18 2.16 13.22
N CYS A 69 -12.66 3.27 12.67
CA CYS A 69 -12.35 3.71 11.31
C CYS A 69 -11.01 4.45 11.32
N GLY A 70 -10.11 4.12 10.40
CA GLY A 70 -8.80 4.77 10.33
C GLY A 70 -8.30 5.05 8.93
N TRP A 71 -9.08 4.66 7.92
CA TRP A 71 -8.74 4.91 6.53
C TRP A 71 -10.00 5.06 5.68
N ALA A 72 -9.85 5.65 4.50
CA ALA A 72 -10.92 5.84 3.54
C ALA A 72 -10.41 5.74 2.10
N TYR A 73 -11.28 5.38 1.17
CA TYR A 73 -11.00 5.33 -0.26
C TYR A 73 -12.27 5.59 -1.07
N ASN A 74 -12.13 5.98 -2.32
CA ASN A 74 -13.26 6.38 -3.17
C ASN A 74 -13.15 5.93 -4.63
N TRP A 75 -12.38 4.86 -4.89
CA TRP A 75 -12.08 4.38 -6.25
C TRP A 75 -11.34 5.40 -7.14
N ASP A 76 -10.83 6.47 -6.56
CA ASP A 76 -10.07 7.51 -7.24
C ASP A 76 -8.67 7.67 -6.64
N SER A 77 -7.78 8.26 -7.42
CA SER A 77 -6.47 8.76 -7.04
C SER A 77 -6.49 10.01 -6.15
N ARG A 78 -7.63 10.71 -6.00
CA ARG A 78 -7.81 11.88 -5.12
C ARG A 78 -8.93 11.70 -4.10
N ASP A 79 -8.76 12.33 -2.95
CA ASP A 79 -9.71 12.36 -1.84
C ASP A 79 -11.08 13.01 -2.17
N ASN A 80 -11.13 13.86 -3.21
CA ASN A 80 -12.31 14.61 -3.63
C ASN A 80 -12.96 15.40 -2.47
N GLY A 81 -12.14 15.95 -1.57
CA GLY A 81 -12.61 16.83 -0.49
C GLY A 81 -12.95 16.12 0.83
N LEU A 82 -12.31 14.98 1.12
CA LEU A 82 -12.34 14.36 2.44
C LEU A 82 -11.71 15.32 3.47
N VAL A 83 -12.41 15.60 4.57
CA VAL A 83 -11.96 16.57 5.60
C VAL A 83 -11.93 15.98 7.00
N GLU A 84 -12.44 14.76 7.18
CA GLU A 84 -12.57 14.11 8.47
C GLU A 84 -11.21 13.65 8.99
N ASP A 85 -10.83 14.16 10.16
CA ASP A 85 -9.57 13.84 10.83
C ASP A 85 -9.50 12.37 11.27
N GLY A 86 -8.27 11.87 11.39
CA GLY A 86 -7.99 10.50 11.85
C GLY A 86 -8.21 9.41 10.80
N LEU A 87 -8.54 9.80 9.56
CA LEU A 87 -8.59 8.91 8.40
C LEU A 87 -7.37 9.11 7.51
N GLU A 88 -6.68 8.03 7.19
CA GLU A 88 -5.77 7.97 6.05
C GLU A 88 -6.59 7.85 4.75
N PHE A 89 -6.45 8.78 3.81
CA PHE A 89 -6.95 8.55 2.46
C PHE A 89 -6.02 7.59 1.71
N VAL A 90 -6.58 6.57 1.06
CA VAL A 90 -5.82 5.58 0.30
C VAL A 90 -6.12 5.76 -1.20
N PRO A 91 -5.23 6.43 -1.97
CA PRO A 91 -5.46 6.65 -3.40
C PRO A 91 -5.44 5.33 -4.18
N MET A 92 -6.34 5.23 -5.16
CA MET A 92 -6.45 4.08 -6.04
C MET A 92 -6.12 4.46 -7.49
N LEU A 93 -5.26 3.67 -8.14
CA LEU A 93 -5.19 3.66 -9.59
C LEU A 93 -6.24 2.68 -10.10
N TRP A 94 -7.43 3.17 -10.49
CA TRP A 94 -8.57 2.29 -10.77
C TRP A 94 -8.37 1.36 -11.98
N GLY A 95 -7.68 1.81 -13.01
CA GLY A 95 -7.44 1.02 -14.21
C GLY A 95 -6.34 1.59 -15.10
N PRO A 96 -6.01 0.88 -16.18
CA PRO A 96 -4.93 1.23 -17.10
C PRO A 96 -5.30 2.33 -18.12
N THR A 97 -6.58 2.72 -18.19
CA THR A 97 -7.04 3.71 -19.17
C THR A 97 -6.49 5.11 -18.88
N GLU A 98 -6.38 5.93 -19.92
CA GLU A 98 -5.80 7.29 -19.82
C GLU A 98 -6.51 8.17 -18.78
N ASP A 99 -7.83 8.02 -18.63
CA ASP A 99 -8.65 8.76 -17.66
C ASP A 99 -8.17 8.56 -16.20
N HIS A 100 -7.51 7.44 -15.91
CA HIS A 100 -6.91 7.17 -14.61
C HIS A 100 -5.41 7.43 -14.62
N THR A 101 -4.68 6.99 -15.65
CA THR A 101 -3.21 6.99 -15.65
C THR A 101 -2.61 8.38 -15.87
N ARG A 102 -3.26 9.27 -16.66
CA ARG A 102 -2.77 10.62 -16.94
C ARG A 102 -2.59 11.48 -15.68
N ARG A 103 -3.48 11.29 -14.70
CA ARG A 103 -3.52 12.06 -13.45
C ARG A 103 -2.92 11.33 -12.25
N TRP A 104 -2.63 10.04 -12.41
CA TRP A 104 -2.17 9.16 -11.33
C TRP A 104 -0.98 9.71 -10.57
N ARG A 105 0.14 9.98 -11.27
CA ARG A 105 1.39 10.34 -10.63
C ARG A 105 1.26 11.60 -9.76
N ALA A 106 0.70 12.67 -10.31
CA ALA A 106 0.53 13.92 -9.59
C ALA A 106 -0.45 13.79 -8.41
N ASN A 107 -1.51 13.00 -8.57
CA ASN A 107 -2.48 12.80 -7.51
C ASN A 107 -1.93 11.92 -6.39
N ALA A 108 -1.27 10.80 -6.71
CA ALA A 108 -0.65 9.93 -5.74
C ALA A 108 0.46 10.66 -4.95
N GLU A 109 1.31 11.45 -5.62
CA GLU A 109 2.34 12.26 -4.95
C GLU A 109 1.71 13.31 -3.99
N ASP A 110 0.62 13.97 -4.39
CA ASP A 110 -0.13 14.91 -3.53
C ASP A 110 -0.73 14.20 -2.30
N MET A 111 -1.34 13.03 -2.49
CA MET A 111 -1.95 12.25 -1.40
C MET A 111 -0.89 11.70 -0.43
N ILE A 112 0.23 11.18 -0.94
CA ILE A 112 1.38 10.76 -0.13
C ILE A 112 1.92 11.94 0.68
N THR A 113 2.05 13.12 0.06
CA THR A 113 2.50 14.34 0.76
C THR A 113 1.52 14.75 1.88
N LYS A 114 0.23 14.48 1.71
CA LYS A 114 -0.82 14.72 2.73
C LYS A 114 -0.92 13.64 3.80
N GLY A 115 -0.15 12.56 3.70
CA GLY A 115 -0.06 11.53 4.74
C GLY A 115 -0.55 10.15 4.34
N SER A 116 -0.97 9.93 3.08
CA SER A 116 -1.23 8.57 2.60
C SER A 116 0.03 7.70 2.71
N ALA A 117 -0.08 6.56 3.39
CA ALA A 117 0.95 5.56 3.54
C ALA A 117 0.71 4.33 2.65
N HIS A 118 -0.50 4.18 2.13
CA HIS A 118 -0.94 3.08 1.28
C HIS A 118 -1.44 3.58 -0.07
N ILE A 119 -1.37 2.71 -1.06
CA ILE A 119 -1.97 2.91 -2.39
C ILE A 119 -2.71 1.62 -2.79
N LEU A 120 -3.81 1.75 -3.52
CA LEU A 120 -4.54 0.63 -4.11
C LEU A 120 -4.29 0.57 -5.62
N SER A 121 -4.22 -0.64 -6.15
CA SER A 121 -4.08 -0.87 -7.59
C SER A 121 -5.44 -0.98 -8.28
N PHE A 122 -5.41 -1.45 -9.52
CA PHE A 122 -6.56 -1.58 -10.40
C PHE A 122 -7.74 -2.33 -9.77
N ASN A 123 -8.95 -1.86 -10.07
CA ASN A 123 -10.21 -2.30 -9.50
C ASN A 123 -10.86 -3.39 -10.34
N GLU A 124 -11.06 -4.58 -9.78
CA GLU A 124 -11.88 -5.66 -10.37
C GLU A 124 -11.50 -6.00 -11.83
N CYS A 125 -10.20 -6.20 -12.07
CA CYS A 125 -9.69 -6.46 -13.42
C CYS A 125 -10.21 -7.73 -14.09
N ASP A 126 -10.75 -8.65 -13.30
CA ASP A 126 -11.45 -9.84 -13.74
C ASP A 126 -12.83 -9.55 -14.35
N ILE A 127 -13.38 -8.34 -14.17
CA ILE A 127 -14.70 -7.94 -14.66
C ILE A 127 -14.57 -7.03 -15.90
N ALA A 128 -15.25 -7.40 -16.98
CA ALA A 128 -15.16 -6.71 -18.28
C ALA A 128 -15.62 -5.24 -18.28
N SER A 129 -16.52 -4.88 -17.37
CA SER A 129 -17.03 -3.51 -17.22
C SER A 129 -16.19 -2.63 -16.27
N GLN A 130 -15.12 -3.19 -15.69
CA GLN A 130 -14.28 -2.52 -14.71
C GLN A 130 -12.90 -2.23 -15.32
N CYS A 131 -11.81 -2.45 -14.58
CA CYS A 131 -10.44 -2.38 -15.07
C CYS A 131 -10.21 -3.25 -16.34
N ASN A 132 -10.86 -4.43 -16.43
CA ASN A 132 -10.82 -5.35 -17.56
C ASN A 132 -9.40 -5.59 -18.14
N THR A 133 -8.49 -6.11 -17.30
CA THR A 133 -7.19 -6.58 -17.79
C THR A 133 -6.98 -8.05 -17.49
N SER A 134 -6.33 -8.74 -18.42
CA SER A 134 -5.84 -10.10 -18.17
C SER A 134 -4.70 -10.08 -17.14
N ILE A 135 -4.39 -11.26 -16.58
CA ILE A 135 -3.24 -11.48 -15.69
C ILE A 135 -1.90 -11.12 -16.35
N TYR A 136 -1.85 -10.96 -17.68
CA TYR A 136 -0.66 -10.57 -18.42
C TYR A 136 -0.46 -9.04 -18.49
N GLY A 137 -1.38 -8.25 -17.92
CA GLY A 137 -1.24 -6.78 -17.77
C GLY A 137 -0.30 -6.34 -16.64
N THR A 138 0.54 -7.24 -16.12
CA THR A 138 1.46 -7.00 -14.99
C THR A 138 2.49 -5.91 -15.27
N ASP A 139 2.86 -5.70 -16.53
CA ASP A 139 3.87 -4.71 -16.90
C ASP A 139 3.41 -3.28 -16.55
N GLU A 140 2.12 -3.01 -16.67
CA GLU A 140 1.57 -1.70 -16.34
C GLU A 140 1.43 -1.50 -14.82
N TYR A 141 1.08 -2.56 -14.08
CA TYR A 141 1.12 -2.54 -12.62
C TYR A 141 2.51 -2.21 -12.11
N VAL A 142 3.55 -2.87 -12.64
CA VAL A 142 4.96 -2.61 -12.26
C VAL A 142 5.34 -1.17 -12.62
N ARG A 143 4.95 -0.70 -13.82
CA ARG A 143 5.29 0.65 -14.28
C ARG A 143 4.61 1.74 -13.46
N LEU A 144 3.33 1.60 -13.14
CA LEU A 144 2.51 2.69 -12.59
C LEU A 144 2.33 2.60 -11.08
N VAL A 145 2.10 1.41 -10.54
CA VAL A 145 1.78 1.25 -9.12
C VAL A 145 3.07 1.05 -8.32
N GLN A 146 3.93 0.13 -8.75
CA GLN A 146 5.15 -0.18 -8.00
C GLN A 146 6.13 1.00 -7.99
N SER A 147 6.19 1.79 -9.06
CA SER A 147 7.02 3.00 -9.10
C SER A 147 6.54 4.10 -8.15
N SER A 148 5.23 4.23 -7.93
CA SER A 148 4.65 5.21 -7.00
C SER A 148 4.76 4.79 -5.53
N ALA A 149 4.89 3.48 -5.26
CA ALA A 149 5.12 2.96 -3.92
C ALA A 149 6.58 3.14 -3.44
N CYS A 150 7.53 3.26 -4.37
CA CYS A 150 8.93 3.54 -4.06
C CYS A 150 9.13 5.07 -4.09
N GLY A 151 9.66 5.65 -3.01
CA GLY A 151 10.07 7.07 -3.01
C GLY A 151 11.04 7.41 -4.15
N PRO A 152 11.34 8.70 -4.40
CA PRO A 152 12.18 9.10 -5.53
C PRO A 152 13.46 8.27 -5.56
N ARG A 153 13.75 7.68 -6.73
CA ARG A 153 15.02 7.02 -6.99
C ARG A 153 16.10 8.08 -6.78
N LEU A 154 16.92 7.91 -5.76
CA LEU A 154 18.13 8.70 -5.59
C LEU A 154 18.98 8.42 -6.84
N GLU A 155 19.03 9.38 -7.75
CA GLU A 155 20.04 9.42 -8.82
C GLU A 155 21.41 9.81 -8.25
#